data_AF-A0A3M4WDX6-F1
#
_entry.id   AF-A0A3M4WDX6-F1
#
_cell.length_a   1.000
_cell.length_b   1.000
_cell.length_c   1.000
_cell.angle_alpha   90.00
_cell.angle_beta   90.00
_cell.angle_gamma   90.00
#
_symmetry.space_group_name_H-M   'P 1'
#
loop_
_entity.id
_entity.type
_entity.pdbx_description
1 polymer ?
#
loop_
_entity_poly.entity_id
_entity_poly.type
_entity_poly.pdbx_seq_one_letter_code
_entity_poly.pdbx_strand_id
1 'polypeptide(L)'
;MNLFKFDQGNAGESLAASVLSLIFNGEALRETMRGEGIGALDLQLKYPVDFPSPTHAQVAVQVKTGASFGRWTPTKNRWRLQNIDQEHLKKWKATNQPVILIWVRLDPETKIYWKLIDKKTPIETLSVSENHILTPASRFEIERLIHKQRQPVSGIGRFTVPTFATTSQVREWSWPKFSKIRGVVSCCLGKVSLSNYAWRHLTRITRSQSHIRDSLTTLPYAKTILGSTPHQIQTLPGTTTRIGNKVVVSRKVLAIYRNVCFSDKGDCVVYVRLDEQITYEDNWKEKALIRQKLCQELKLESIYRKTSRK
;
A
#
# COMPACT_ATOMS: atom_id res chain seq x y z
N MET A 1 22.54 45.07 2.49
CA MET A 1 21.93 44.05 3.38
C MET A 1 22.07 42.69 2.74
N ASN A 2 22.94 41.82 3.27
CA ASN A 2 23.01 40.43 2.84
C ASN A 2 21.84 39.67 3.47
N LEU A 3 20.78 39.45 2.70
CA LEU A 3 19.70 38.52 3.06
C LEU A 3 20.29 37.11 3.11
N PHE A 4 20.55 36.61 4.32
CA PHE A 4 20.83 35.19 4.52
C PHE A 4 19.59 34.40 4.09
N LYS A 5 19.62 33.79 2.90
CA LYS A 5 18.59 32.85 2.48
C LYS A 5 18.80 31.56 3.26
N PHE A 6 17.88 31.29 4.19
CA PHE A 6 17.85 30.01 4.89
C PHE A 6 17.80 28.85 3.88
N ASP A 7 18.62 27.82 4.10
CA ASP A 7 18.57 26.60 3.29
C ASP A 7 17.27 25.84 3.58
N GLN A 8 16.27 26.07 2.71
CA GLN A 8 14.97 25.41 2.78
C GLN A 8 15.08 23.89 2.54
N GLY A 9 16.12 23.41 1.86
CA GLY A 9 16.36 21.99 1.63
C GLY A 9 16.64 21.26 2.94
N ASN A 10 17.64 21.73 3.69
CA ASN A 10 18.00 21.17 4.99
C ASN A 10 16.85 21.21 6.03
N ALA A 11 16.06 22.29 6.03
CA ALA A 11 14.87 22.40 6.87
C ALA A 11 13.80 21.37 6.48
N GLY A 12 13.55 21.21 5.18
CA GLY A 12 12.58 20.24 4.68
C GLY A 12 12.98 18.79 4.93
N GLU A 13 14.27 18.46 4.80
CA GLU A 13 14.80 17.15 5.19
C GLU A 13 14.59 16.85 6.67
N SER A 14 14.87 17.83 7.54
CA SER A 14 14.70 17.67 8.99
C SER A 14 13.23 17.46 9.36
N LEU A 15 12.33 18.21 8.72
CA LEU A 15 10.89 18.01 8.87
C LEU A 15 10.45 16.62 8.39
N ALA A 16 10.91 16.19 7.21
CA ALA A 16 10.60 14.86 6.68
C ALA A 16 11.10 13.74 7.60
N ALA A 17 12.33 13.86 8.10
CA ALA A 17 12.93 12.90 9.04
C ALA A 17 12.12 12.79 10.34
N SER A 18 11.71 13.92 10.92
CA SER A 18 10.86 13.95 12.12
C SER A 18 9.52 13.26 11.88
N VAL A 19 8.83 13.61 10.79
CA VAL A 19 7.51 13.02 10.47
C VAL A 19 7.61 11.53 10.15
N LEU A 20 8.65 11.09 9.43
CA LEU A 20 8.87 9.68 9.14
C LEU A 20 9.18 8.89 10.41
N SER A 21 10.10 9.36 11.25
CA SER A 21 10.43 8.73 12.54
C SER A 21 9.17 8.53 13.38
N LEU A 22 8.32 9.56 13.43
CA LEU A 22 7.09 9.57 14.20
C LEU A 22 6.01 8.61 13.65
N ILE A 23 5.77 8.59 12.33
CA ILE A 23 4.78 7.70 11.69
C ILE A 23 5.22 6.23 11.78
N PHE A 24 6.50 5.96 11.56
CA PHE A 24 7.03 4.61 11.48
C PHE A 24 7.50 4.07 12.83
N ASN A 25 7.53 4.89 13.88
CA ASN A 25 8.15 4.55 15.17
C ASN A 25 9.58 4.01 14.93
N GLY A 26 10.33 4.78 14.16
CA GLY A 26 11.64 4.42 13.67
C GLY A 26 12.62 5.58 13.74
N GLU A 27 13.78 5.38 13.14
CA GLU A 27 14.87 6.33 13.10
C GLU A 27 15.10 6.74 11.65
N ALA A 28 14.92 8.04 11.36
CA ALA A 28 15.30 8.63 10.08
C ALA A 28 16.65 9.35 10.25
N LEU A 29 17.72 8.72 9.81
CA LEU A 29 19.09 9.23 9.90
C LEU A 29 19.53 9.83 8.57
N ARG A 30 20.37 10.86 8.62
CA ARG A 30 20.99 11.43 7.42
C ARG A 30 22.02 10.45 6.87
N GLU A 31 22.03 10.29 5.54
CA GLU A 31 23.08 9.51 4.87
C GLU A 31 24.44 10.19 5.06
N THR A 32 25.49 9.40 5.30
CA THR A 32 26.85 9.89 5.53
C THR A 32 27.58 10.30 4.25
N MET A 33 27.17 9.76 3.08
CA MET A 33 27.68 10.15 1.76
C MET A 33 26.62 10.93 0.96
N ARG A 34 26.21 12.10 1.48
CA ARG A 34 25.28 13.00 0.79
C ARG A 34 25.86 13.43 -0.55
N GLY A 35 25.09 13.27 -1.62
CA GLY A 35 25.46 13.78 -2.95
C GLY A 35 26.59 13.01 -3.66
N GLU A 36 27.29 12.12 -2.99
CA GLU A 36 28.38 11.32 -3.56
C GLU A 36 28.08 9.82 -3.44
N GLY A 37 27.93 9.14 -4.58
CA GLY A 37 27.67 7.69 -4.65
C GLY A 37 26.41 7.30 -5.44
N ILE A 38 25.97 6.05 -5.26
CA ILE A 38 25.02 5.31 -6.12
C ILE A 38 23.61 5.93 -6.21
N GLY A 39 23.26 7.00 -5.47
CA GLY A 39 21.90 7.57 -5.61
C GLY A 39 21.60 8.95 -5.04
N ALA A 40 22.57 9.73 -4.53
CA ALA A 40 22.32 11.05 -3.95
C ALA A 40 21.13 11.11 -2.95
N LEU A 41 21.01 10.07 -2.12
CA LEU A 41 19.94 9.91 -1.12
C LEU A 41 20.19 10.79 0.11
N ASP A 42 19.12 11.26 0.75
CA ASP A 42 19.24 12.23 1.85
C ASP A 42 19.14 11.58 3.23
N LEU A 43 18.27 10.57 3.37
CA LEU A 43 17.99 9.88 4.63
C LEU A 43 17.89 8.35 4.46
N GLN A 44 18.16 7.63 5.55
CA GLN A 44 17.72 6.26 5.75
C GLN A 44 16.69 6.17 6.86
N LEU A 45 15.58 5.52 6.57
CA LEU A 45 14.55 5.21 7.55
C LEU A 45 14.67 3.75 7.97
N LYS A 46 14.91 3.51 9.25
CA LYS A 46 14.90 2.19 9.90
C LYS A 46 13.74 2.09 10.87
N TYR A 47 12.90 1.06 10.78
CA TYR A 47 11.70 0.95 11.60
C TYR A 47 11.26 -0.50 11.82
N PRO A 48 10.53 -0.80 12.91
CA PRO A 48 10.06 -2.15 13.19
C PRO A 48 8.93 -2.56 12.25
N VAL A 49 8.95 -3.82 11.83
CA VAL A 49 7.92 -4.49 11.03
C VAL A 49 7.57 -5.84 11.66
N ASP A 50 6.29 -6.22 11.58
CA ASP A 50 5.79 -7.46 12.20
C ASP A 50 5.69 -8.63 11.21
N PHE A 51 5.84 -8.39 9.90
CA PHE A 51 5.70 -9.38 8.83
C PHE A 51 6.99 -9.46 7.97
N PRO A 52 7.42 -10.65 7.50
CA PRO A 52 6.86 -11.99 7.78
C PRO A 52 7.11 -12.48 9.21
N SER A 53 8.08 -11.88 9.88
CA SER A 53 8.37 -12.08 11.30
C SER A 53 8.80 -10.73 11.89
N PRO A 54 8.67 -10.52 13.21
CA PRO A 54 9.16 -9.31 13.87
C PRO A 54 10.63 -9.03 13.54
N THR A 55 10.91 -7.90 12.89
CA THR A 55 12.25 -7.47 12.48
C THR A 55 12.28 -5.96 12.23
N HIS A 56 13.36 -5.44 11.65
CA HIS A 56 13.48 -4.06 11.21
C HIS A 56 13.57 -3.99 9.68
N ALA A 57 12.83 -3.05 9.09
CA ALA A 57 12.96 -2.69 7.69
C ALA A 57 13.80 -1.43 7.55
N GLN A 58 14.60 -1.36 6.47
CA GLN A 58 15.40 -0.19 6.12
C GLN A 58 15.07 0.30 4.72
N VAL A 59 14.79 1.60 4.59
CA VAL A 59 14.31 2.21 3.35
C VAL A 59 15.10 3.47 3.09
N ALA A 60 15.57 3.63 1.86
CA ALA A 60 16.22 4.85 1.41
C ALA A 60 15.18 5.94 1.17
N VAL A 61 15.50 7.18 1.50
CA VAL A 61 14.58 8.32 1.33
C VAL A 61 15.30 9.46 0.64
N GLN A 62 14.67 9.97 -0.42
CA GLN A 62 15.02 11.25 -1.02
C GLN A 62 14.00 12.29 -0.60
N VAL A 63 14.45 13.47 -0.20
CA VAL A 63 13.61 14.63 0.09
C VAL A 63 13.85 15.71 -0.97
N LYS A 64 12.76 16.32 -1.44
CA LYS A 64 12.79 17.55 -2.23
C LYS A 64 11.89 18.58 -1.59
N THR A 65 12.33 19.83 -1.53
CA THR A 65 11.61 20.89 -0.79
C THR A 65 11.40 22.12 -1.66
N GLY A 66 10.21 22.71 -1.55
CA GLY A 66 9.84 23.95 -2.24
C GLY A 66 8.95 23.74 -3.46
N ALA A 67 8.41 24.85 -3.96
CA ALA A 67 7.42 24.87 -5.03
C ALA A 67 8.00 24.47 -6.40
N SER A 68 9.31 24.65 -6.61
CA SER A 68 9.98 24.33 -7.88
C SER A 68 9.86 22.85 -8.28
N PHE A 69 9.65 21.94 -7.33
CA PHE A 69 9.55 20.51 -7.57
C PHE A 69 8.13 20.03 -7.91
N GLY A 70 7.11 20.89 -7.89
CA GLY A 70 5.73 20.50 -8.14
C GLY A 70 4.97 21.47 -9.02
N ARG A 71 4.37 20.96 -10.09
CA ARG A 71 3.44 21.71 -10.94
C ARG A 71 2.04 21.12 -10.85
N TRP A 72 1.07 21.94 -10.45
CA TRP A 72 -0.33 21.51 -10.39
C TRP A 72 -0.85 21.19 -11.80
N THR A 73 -1.55 20.06 -11.92
CA THR A 73 -2.22 19.63 -13.15
C THR A 73 -3.73 19.56 -12.87
N PRO A 74 -4.50 20.63 -13.13
CA PRO A 74 -5.92 20.71 -12.78
C PRO A 74 -6.75 19.58 -13.38
N THR A 75 -6.50 19.26 -14.66
CA THR A 75 -7.24 18.22 -15.41
C THR A 75 -7.12 16.82 -14.82
N LYS A 76 -6.09 16.57 -14.01
CA LYS A 76 -5.82 15.26 -13.38
C LYS A 76 -5.86 15.32 -11.86
N ASN A 77 -6.23 16.47 -11.29
CA ASN A 77 -6.28 16.73 -9.85
C ASN A 77 -5.04 16.22 -9.10
N ARG A 78 -3.84 16.54 -9.63
CA ARG A 78 -2.57 16.03 -9.12
C ARG A 78 -1.41 16.99 -9.37
N TRP A 79 -0.37 16.85 -8.57
CA TRP A 79 0.92 17.50 -8.77
C TRP A 79 1.81 16.62 -9.65
N ARG A 80 2.29 17.17 -10.76
CA ARG A 80 3.42 16.57 -11.50
C ARG A 80 4.69 16.98 -10.78
N LEU A 81 5.49 15.99 -10.39
CA LEU A 81 6.80 16.26 -9.82
C LEU A 81 7.79 16.54 -10.95
N GLN A 82 8.59 17.58 -10.80
CA GLN A 82 9.55 18.07 -11.80
C GLN A 82 10.89 18.38 -11.13
N ASN A 83 11.92 18.65 -11.92
CA ASN A 83 13.29 18.92 -11.44
C ASN A 83 13.86 17.78 -10.59
N ILE A 84 13.41 16.55 -10.83
CA ILE A 84 14.01 15.34 -10.28
C ILE A 84 14.97 14.82 -11.33
N ASP A 85 16.23 14.66 -10.92
CA ASP A 85 17.27 14.13 -11.78
C ASP A 85 16.90 12.74 -12.32
N GLN A 86 16.87 12.62 -13.64
CA GLN A 86 16.50 11.39 -14.32
C GLN A 86 17.56 10.29 -14.13
N GLU A 87 18.83 10.64 -13.97
CA GLU A 87 19.90 9.69 -13.69
C GLU A 87 19.74 9.10 -12.28
N HIS A 88 19.41 9.93 -11.30
CA HIS A 88 19.07 9.46 -9.95
C HIS A 88 17.85 8.54 -9.98
N LEU A 89 16.79 8.91 -10.70
CA LEU A 89 15.61 8.03 -10.87
C LEU A 89 15.97 6.69 -11.51
N LYS A 90 16.85 6.67 -12.53
CA LYS A 90 17.33 5.42 -13.15
C LYS A 90 18.07 4.55 -12.12
N LYS A 91 18.97 5.14 -11.33
CA LYS A 91 19.70 4.45 -10.26
C LYS A 91 18.75 3.90 -9.18
N TRP A 92 17.79 4.70 -8.70
CA TRP A 92 16.80 4.29 -7.71
C TRP A 92 15.89 3.15 -8.19
N LYS A 93 15.60 3.09 -9.49
CA LYS A 93 14.83 1.98 -10.08
C LYS A 93 15.65 0.70 -10.24
N ALA A 94 16.97 0.83 -10.44
CA ALA A 94 17.87 -0.29 -10.64
C ALA A 94 18.27 -0.98 -9.32
N THR A 95 18.24 -0.25 -8.20
CA THR A 95 18.55 -0.83 -6.89
C THR A 95 17.46 -1.78 -6.38
N ASN A 96 17.88 -2.79 -5.61
CA ASN A 96 16.98 -3.67 -4.87
C ASN A 96 16.47 -3.02 -3.57
N GLN A 97 17.06 -1.91 -3.13
CA GLN A 97 16.60 -1.15 -1.98
C GLN A 97 15.39 -0.29 -2.38
N PRO A 98 14.26 -0.37 -1.67
CA PRO A 98 13.14 0.52 -1.91
C PRO A 98 13.54 1.98 -1.61
N VAL A 99 13.14 2.90 -2.48
CA VAL A 99 13.37 4.34 -2.32
C VAL A 99 12.02 5.04 -2.17
N ILE A 100 11.85 5.80 -1.09
CA ILE A 100 10.71 6.71 -0.92
C ILE A 100 11.15 8.10 -1.34
N LEU A 101 10.46 8.68 -2.31
CA LEU A 101 10.57 10.09 -2.61
C LEU A 101 9.56 10.87 -1.76
N ILE A 102 10.07 11.84 -0.99
CA ILE A 102 9.30 12.81 -0.24
C ILE A 102 9.38 14.17 -0.94
N TRP A 103 8.23 14.81 -1.12
CA TRP A 103 8.16 16.21 -1.52
C TRP A 103 7.53 17.04 -0.40
N VAL A 104 8.32 17.96 0.15
CA VAL A 104 7.88 18.95 1.14
C VAL A 104 7.48 20.22 0.43
N ARG A 105 6.17 20.44 0.35
CA ARG A 105 5.58 21.69 -0.14
C ARG A 105 5.37 22.62 1.05
N LEU A 106 5.87 23.86 0.96
CA LEU A 106 5.80 24.84 2.05
C LEU A 106 4.55 25.73 1.95
N ASP A 107 4.20 26.17 0.73
CA ASP A 107 3.13 27.16 0.50
C ASP A 107 1.90 26.58 -0.23
N PRO A 108 0.67 27.02 0.09
CA PRO A 108 0.31 27.97 1.17
C PRO A 108 0.26 27.33 2.56
N GLU A 109 0.29 26.00 2.62
CA GLU A 109 0.36 25.22 3.85
C GLU A 109 1.41 24.13 3.68
N THR A 110 2.11 23.81 4.77
CA THR A 110 3.12 22.77 4.74
C THR A 110 2.49 21.38 4.57
N LYS A 111 2.69 20.78 3.40
CA LYS A 111 2.24 19.42 3.05
C LYS A 111 3.44 18.57 2.67
N ILE A 112 3.45 17.34 3.18
CA ILE A 112 4.50 16.36 2.89
C ILE A 112 3.84 15.28 2.05
N TYR A 113 4.24 15.16 0.80
CA TYR A 113 3.78 14.09 -0.10
C TYR A 113 4.82 12.99 -0.18
N TRP A 114 4.38 11.75 -0.39
CA TRP A 114 5.27 10.60 -0.54
C TRP A 114 4.96 9.81 -1.82
N LYS A 115 5.99 9.15 -2.36
CA LYS A 115 5.85 8.19 -3.45
C LYS A 115 6.91 7.11 -3.32
N LEU A 116 6.52 5.84 -3.43
CA LEU A 116 7.49 4.77 -3.56
C LEU A 116 8.00 4.71 -5.02
N ILE A 117 9.31 4.68 -5.19
CA ILE A 117 9.97 4.47 -6.47
C ILE A 117 10.20 2.98 -6.65
N ASP A 118 9.56 2.40 -7.67
CA ASP A 118 9.68 1.00 -8.06
C ASP A 118 10.14 0.86 -9.52
N LYS A 119 10.43 -0.37 -9.94
CA LYS A 119 10.86 -0.68 -11.33
C LYS A 119 9.86 -0.19 -12.39
N LYS A 120 8.56 -0.09 -12.04
CA LYS A 120 7.47 0.32 -12.93
C LYS A 120 7.20 1.82 -12.90
N THR A 121 7.87 2.57 -12.03
CA THR A 121 7.66 4.00 -11.88
C THR A 121 8.07 4.72 -13.17
N PRO A 122 7.18 5.51 -13.78
CA PRO A 122 7.50 6.22 -15.00
C PRO A 122 8.47 7.36 -14.69
N ILE A 123 9.59 7.40 -15.42
CA ILE A 123 10.66 8.40 -15.19
C ILE A 123 10.15 9.81 -15.54
N GLU A 124 9.37 9.94 -16.61
CA GLU A 124 8.95 11.24 -17.15
C GLU A 124 7.69 11.83 -16.51
N THR A 125 6.86 10.99 -15.86
CA THR A 125 5.50 11.36 -15.43
C THR A 125 5.23 11.08 -13.95
N LEU A 126 6.24 11.31 -13.11
CA LEU A 126 6.08 11.19 -11.67
C LEU A 126 5.04 12.20 -11.16
N SER A 127 4.11 11.71 -10.35
CA SER A 127 3.03 12.55 -9.82
C SER A 127 2.54 12.05 -8.47
N VAL A 128 2.06 13.01 -7.68
CA VAL A 128 1.44 12.82 -6.37
C VAL A 128 0.11 13.57 -6.33
N SER A 129 -0.81 13.13 -5.49
CA SER A 129 -2.12 13.75 -5.27
C SER A 129 -2.37 13.85 -3.76
N GLU A 130 -3.51 14.38 -3.35
CA GLU A 130 -3.85 14.49 -1.92
C GLU A 130 -3.88 13.11 -1.21
N ASN A 131 -4.11 12.02 -1.94
CA ASN A 131 -4.03 10.65 -1.38
C ASN A 131 -2.59 10.22 -1.03
N HIS A 132 -1.60 10.97 -1.51
CA HIS A 132 -0.18 10.73 -1.26
C HIS A 132 0.36 11.63 -0.15
N ILE A 133 -0.49 12.33 0.61
CA ILE A 133 -0.04 13.07 1.79
C ILE A 133 0.44 12.06 2.84
N LEU A 134 1.60 12.33 3.42
CA LEU A 134 2.22 11.54 4.44
C LEU A 134 1.49 11.76 5.77
N THR A 135 0.84 10.70 6.22
CA THR A 135 0.03 10.63 7.45
C THR A 135 0.29 9.31 8.16
N PRO A 136 -0.17 9.12 9.42
CA PRO A 136 -0.09 7.82 10.07
C PRO A 136 -0.71 6.67 9.25
N ALA A 137 -1.76 6.96 8.46
CA ALA A 137 -2.37 5.98 7.56
C ALA A 137 -1.48 5.54 6.38
N SER A 138 -0.52 6.39 5.98
CA SER A 138 0.44 6.07 4.91
C SER A 138 1.36 4.92 5.28
N ARG A 139 1.63 4.72 6.58
CA ARG A 139 2.49 3.63 7.09
C ARG A 139 2.13 2.29 6.49
N PHE A 140 0.86 1.90 6.62
CA PHE A 140 0.37 0.60 6.18
C PHE A 140 0.47 0.41 4.66
N GLU A 141 0.43 1.51 3.90
CA GLU A 141 0.58 1.47 2.45
C GLU A 141 2.02 1.35 2.01
N ILE A 142 2.88 2.13 2.64
CA ILE A 142 4.31 2.09 2.40
C ILE A 142 4.86 0.71 2.75
N GLU A 143 4.50 0.16 3.92
CA GLU A 143 4.93 -1.17 4.36
C GLU A 143 4.54 -2.26 3.35
N ARG A 144 3.26 -2.35 2.96
CA ARG A 144 2.81 -3.39 2.00
C ARG A 144 3.49 -3.27 0.64
N LEU A 145 3.71 -2.05 0.15
CA LEU A 145 4.38 -1.83 -1.13
C LEU A 145 5.88 -2.21 -1.07
N ILE A 146 6.55 -1.88 0.03
CA ILE A 146 7.94 -2.29 0.28
C ILE A 146 8.06 -3.81 0.37
N HIS A 147 7.18 -4.48 1.12
CA HIS A 147 7.19 -5.93 1.22
C HIS A 147 7.02 -6.58 -0.16
N LYS A 148 6.07 -6.10 -0.94
CA LYS A 148 5.86 -6.56 -2.33
C LYS A 148 7.08 -6.31 -3.22
N GLN A 149 7.80 -5.21 -3.05
CA GLN A 149 9.00 -4.92 -3.86
C GLN A 149 10.18 -5.85 -3.50
N ARG A 150 10.32 -6.23 -2.22
CA ARG A 150 11.40 -7.08 -1.73
C ARG A 150 11.18 -8.57 -2.01
N GLN A 151 9.94 -9.03 -1.98
CA GLN A 151 9.64 -10.44 -2.18
C GLN A 151 9.38 -10.75 -3.66
N PRO A 152 10.01 -11.80 -4.22
CA PRO A 152 9.65 -12.26 -5.54
C PRO A 152 8.19 -12.73 -5.56
N VAL A 153 7.54 -12.57 -6.71
CA VAL A 153 6.21 -13.12 -6.90
C VAL A 153 6.33 -14.63 -6.99
N SER A 154 5.78 -15.34 -6.00
CA SER A 154 5.72 -16.80 -6.00
C SER A 154 4.51 -17.31 -6.77
N GLY A 155 4.64 -18.48 -7.41
CA GLY A 155 3.49 -19.19 -7.96
C GLY A 155 2.54 -19.63 -6.84
N ILE A 156 1.24 -19.39 -7.02
CA ILE A 156 0.20 -19.71 -6.01
C ILE A 156 -0.22 -21.20 -6.09
N GLY A 157 0.25 -21.91 -7.12
CA GLY A 157 -0.08 -23.30 -7.37
C GLY A 157 -1.39 -23.48 -8.14
N ARG A 158 -1.83 -24.74 -8.24
CA ARG A 158 -3.06 -25.16 -8.90
C ARG A 158 -4.11 -25.53 -7.86
N PHE A 159 -5.33 -25.03 -8.04
CA PHE A 159 -6.46 -25.34 -7.17
C PHE A 159 -7.41 -26.32 -7.86
N THR A 160 -7.70 -27.43 -7.16
CA THR A 160 -8.68 -28.42 -7.63
C THR A 160 -10.08 -28.01 -7.21
N VAL A 161 -10.97 -27.87 -8.18
CA VAL A 161 -12.33 -27.40 -8.03
C VAL A 161 -13.27 -28.40 -8.72
N PRO A 162 -14.31 -28.90 -8.01
CA PRO A 162 -15.35 -29.70 -8.63
C PRO A 162 -16.17 -28.90 -9.64
N THR A 163 -16.73 -29.58 -10.64
CA THR A 163 -17.70 -28.97 -11.53
C THR A 163 -19.04 -28.82 -10.81
N PHE A 164 -19.64 -27.64 -10.86
CA PHE A 164 -20.95 -27.34 -10.25
C PHE A 164 -21.97 -26.94 -11.30
N ALA A 165 -23.16 -27.52 -11.26
CA ALA A 165 -24.27 -27.15 -12.13
C ALA A 165 -24.97 -25.86 -11.65
N THR A 166 -25.14 -25.73 -10.32
CA THR A 166 -25.91 -24.64 -9.71
C THR A 166 -25.11 -23.82 -8.70
N THR A 167 -25.54 -22.58 -8.43
CA THR A 167 -24.92 -21.73 -7.40
C THR A 167 -25.12 -22.31 -5.99
N SER A 168 -26.23 -23.03 -5.76
CA SER A 168 -26.51 -23.69 -4.47
C SER A 168 -25.46 -24.75 -4.14
N GLN A 169 -25.07 -25.59 -5.12
CA GLN A 169 -24.00 -26.57 -4.94
C GLN A 169 -22.66 -25.90 -4.60
N VAL A 170 -22.34 -24.75 -5.23
CA VAL A 170 -21.14 -23.97 -4.89
C VAL A 170 -21.20 -23.47 -3.45
N ARG A 171 -22.37 -23.02 -2.97
CA ARG A 171 -22.55 -22.55 -1.58
C ARG A 171 -22.33 -23.68 -0.58
N GLU A 172 -22.96 -24.83 -0.81
CA GLU A 172 -22.84 -26.03 0.03
C GLU A 172 -21.39 -26.52 0.12
N TRP A 173 -20.65 -26.48 -1.00
CA TRP A 173 -19.24 -26.87 -1.02
C TRP A 173 -18.31 -25.83 -0.38
N SER A 174 -18.54 -24.54 -0.65
CA SER A 174 -17.63 -23.46 -0.25
C SER A 174 -17.75 -23.08 1.22
N TRP A 175 -18.96 -23.07 1.79
CA TRP A 175 -19.20 -22.66 3.17
C TRP A 175 -18.38 -23.45 4.21
N PRO A 176 -18.42 -24.79 4.25
CA PRO A 176 -17.67 -25.54 5.26
C PRO A 176 -16.16 -25.34 5.13
N LYS A 177 -15.64 -25.18 3.91
CA LYS A 177 -14.22 -24.90 3.68
C LYS A 177 -13.84 -23.48 4.11
N PHE A 178 -14.65 -22.48 3.75
CA PHE A 178 -14.45 -21.11 4.19
C PHE A 178 -14.50 -21.00 5.71
N SER A 179 -15.48 -21.64 6.35
CA SER A 179 -15.67 -21.61 7.79
C SER A 179 -14.41 -22.06 8.56
N LYS A 180 -13.71 -23.08 8.04
CA LYS A 180 -12.45 -23.62 8.59
C LYS A 180 -11.25 -22.67 8.48
N ILE A 181 -11.26 -21.76 7.51
CA ILE A 181 -10.15 -20.81 7.28
C ILE A 181 -10.43 -19.40 7.82
N ARG A 182 -11.59 -19.18 8.44
CA ARG A 182 -11.92 -17.89 9.09
C ARG A 182 -10.91 -17.57 10.20
N GLY A 183 -10.77 -16.28 10.49
CA GLY A 183 -9.81 -15.76 11.45
C GLY A 183 -8.93 -14.68 10.85
N VAL A 184 -7.78 -14.44 11.46
CA VAL A 184 -6.81 -13.44 11.00
C VAL A 184 -5.69 -14.13 10.23
N VAL A 185 -5.42 -13.64 9.01
CA VAL A 185 -4.29 -14.07 8.18
C VAL A 185 -3.28 -12.94 8.15
N SER A 186 -2.07 -13.20 8.64
CA SER A 186 -0.95 -12.26 8.50
C SER A 186 -0.31 -12.46 7.12
N CYS A 187 -0.27 -11.41 6.31
CA CYS A 187 0.36 -11.44 5.00
C CYS A 187 0.99 -10.09 4.64
N CYS A 188 1.56 -9.98 3.44
CA CYS A 188 2.18 -8.75 2.94
C CYS A 188 1.22 -7.54 2.87
N LEU A 189 -0.09 -7.75 2.94
CA LEU A 189 -1.10 -6.68 2.95
C LEU A 189 -1.38 -6.16 4.37
N GLY A 190 -0.92 -6.87 5.41
CA GLY A 190 -1.24 -6.64 6.82
C GLY A 190 -1.95 -7.84 7.46
N LYS A 191 -2.60 -7.60 8.61
CA LYS A 191 -3.43 -8.61 9.29
C LYS A 191 -4.85 -8.59 8.70
N VAL A 192 -5.12 -9.48 7.75
CA VAL A 192 -6.41 -9.56 7.06
C VAL A 192 -7.40 -10.42 7.84
N SER A 193 -8.56 -9.87 8.18
CA SER A 193 -9.67 -10.58 8.80
C SER A 193 -10.54 -11.29 7.75
N LEU A 194 -10.64 -12.62 7.87
CA LEU A 194 -11.55 -13.49 7.13
C LEU A 194 -12.77 -13.80 8.01
N SER A 195 -13.88 -13.12 7.75
CA SER A 195 -15.09 -13.21 8.58
C SER A 195 -16.36 -13.39 7.75
N ASN A 196 -17.50 -13.58 8.43
CA ASN A 196 -18.81 -13.67 7.79
C ASN A 196 -19.18 -12.42 6.98
N TYR A 197 -18.49 -11.29 7.20
CA TYR A 197 -18.61 -10.10 6.36
C TYR A 197 -18.37 -10.42 4.88
N ALA A 198 -17.26 -11.11 4.57
CA ALA A 198 -16.90 -11.49 3.20
C ALA A 198 -17.99 -12.38 2.57
N TRP A 199 -18.45 -13.40 3.32
CA TRP A 199 -19.50 -14.30 2.85
C TRP A 199 -20.78 -13.53 2.49
N ARG A 200 -21.29 -12.74 3.44
CA ARG A 200 -22.50 -11.93 3.24
C ARG A 200 -22.35 -10.98 2.06
N HIS A 201 -21.18 -10.36 1.90
CA HIS A 201 -20.90 -9.46 0.79
C HIS A 201 -20.90 -10.19 -0.57
N LEU A 202 -20.30 -11.38 -0.63
CA LEU A 202 -20.23 -12.19 -1.84
C LEU A 202 -21.55 -12.83 -2.24
N THR A 203 -22.45 -13.10 -1.28
CA THR A 203 -23.76 -13.75 -1.51
C THR A 203 -24.94 -12.79 -1.56
N ARG A 204 -24.70 -11.46 -1.62
CA ARG A 204 -25.78 -10.46 -1.72
C ARG A 204 -26.71 -10.76 -2.90
N ILE A 205 -28.00 -10.60 -2.68
CA ILE A 205 -29.06 -10.90 -3.66
C ILE A 205 -28.90 -10.12 -4.97
N THR A 206 -28.32 -8.92 -4.90
CA THR A 206 -28.09 -8.04 -6.05
C THR A 206 -26.90 -8.45 -6.92
N ARG A 207 -26.09 -9.43 -6.53
CA ARG A 207 -24.95 -9.90 -7.34
C ARG A 207 -25.41 -10.93 -8.37
N SER A 208 -24.84 -10.83 -9.58
CA SER A 208 -25.09 -11.84 -10.62
C SER A 208 -24.64 -13.23 -10.17
N GLN A 209 -25.40 -14.26 -10.57
CA GLN A 209 -25.12 -15.64 -10.18
C GLN A 209 -23.74 -16.11 -10.64
N SER A 210 -23.29 -15.70 -11.83
CA SER A 210 -21.94 -15.98 -12.32
C SER A 210 -20.84 -15.41 -11.40
N HIS A 211 -20.98 -14.17 -10.95
CA HIS A 211 -20.03 -13.56 -10.01
C HIS A 211 -20.06 -14.21 -8.64
N ILE A 212 -21.23 -14.65 -8.16
CA ILE A 212 -21.34 -15.41 -6.91
C ILE A 212 -20.56 -16.71 -7.05
N ARG A 213 -20.77 -17.48 -8.14
CA ARG A 213 -20.06 -18.74 -8.39
C ARG A 213 -18.54 -18.55 -8.42
N ASP A 214 -18.04 -17.59 -9.19
CA ASP A 214 -16.61 -17.31 -9.26
C ASP A 214 -16.00 -16.92 -7.91
N SER A 215 -16.74 -16.13 -7.12
CA SER A 215 -16.26 -15.68 -5.82
C SER A 215 -16.23 -16.82 -4.80
N LEU A 216 -17.34 -17.56 -4.69
CA LEU A 216 -17.47 -18.66 -3.72
C LEU A 216 -16.59 -19.85 -4.07
N THR A 217 -16.29 -20.07 -5.35
CA THR A 217 -15.33 -21.10 -5.75
C THR A 217 -13.90 -20.74 -5.35
N THR A 218 -13.56 -19.44 -5.36
CA THR A 218 -12.24 -18.94 -4.99
C THR A 218 -12.06 -18.80 -3.48
N LEU A 219 -13.13 -18.46 -2.75
CA LEU A 219 -13.12 -18.11 -1.34
C LEU A 219 -12.46 -19.17 -0.41
N PRO A 220 -12.66 -20.49 -0.58
CA PRO A 220 -11.97 -21.52 0.19
C PRO A 220 -10.44 -21.44 0.15
N TYR A 221 -9.88 -20.82 -0.90
CA TYR A 221 -8.44 -20.68 -1.09
C TYR A 221 -7.90 -19.33 -0.64
N ALA A 222 -8.74 -18.47 -0.04
CA ALA A 222 -8.36 -17.11 0.34
C ALA A 222 -7.11 -17.06 1.22
N LYS A 223 -6.98 -17.95 2.20
CA LYS A 223 -5.80 -18.00 3.08
C LYS A 223 -4.52 -18.31 2.30
N THR A 224 -4.55 -19.28 1.39
CA THR A 224 -3.40 -19.65 0.53
C THR A 224 -3.03 -18.52 -0.43
N ILE A 225 -4.03 -17.90 -1.06
CA ILE A 225 -3.83 -16.78 -1.99
C ILE A 225 -3.24 -15.58 -1.26
N LEU A 226 -3.78 -15.23 -0.09
CA LEU A 226 -3.27 -14.14 0.74
C LEU A 226 -1.86 -14.42 1.27
N GLY A 227 -1.51 -15.69 1.50
CA GLY A 227 -0.16 -16.08 1.91
C GLY A 227 0.91 -15.89 0.84
N SER A 228 0.51 -15.67 -0.42
CA SER A 228 1.43 -15.41 -1.54
C SER A 228 1.60 -13.91 -1.80
N THR A 229 2.72 -13.52 -2.44
CA THR A 229 2.95 -12.12 -2.82
C THR A 229 2.11 -11.74 -4.04
N PRO A 230 1.28 -10.67 -3.99
CA PRO A 230 0.48 -10.23 -5.11
C PRO A 230 1.35 -9.63 -6.22
N HIS A 231 0.92 -9.80 -7.47
CA HIS A 231 1.58 -9.22 -8.63
C HIS A 231 1.41 -7.70 -8.67
N GLN A 232 0.28 -7.22 -8.17
CA GLN A 232 -0.05 -5.80 -8.11
C GLN A 232 -0.91 -5.50 -6.88
N ILE A 233 -0.63 -4.37 -6.25
CA ILE A 233 -1.43 -3.80 -5.18
C ILE A 233 -1.89 -2.42 -5.67
N GLN A 234 -3.17 -2.11 -5.46
CA GLN A 234 -3.73 -0.79 -5.69
C GLN A 234 -4.47 -0.36 -4.43
N THR A 235 -4.21 0.84 -3.96
CA THR A 235 -5.02 1.48 -2.92
C THR A 235 -5.91 2.50 -3.60
N LEU A 236 -7.23 2.30 -3.49
CA LEU A 236 -8.21 3.23 -4.04
C LEU A 236 -8.38 4.40 -3.08
N PRO A 237 -8.58 5.63 -3.60
CA PRO A 237 -8.92 6.78 -2.78
C PRO A 237 -10.12 6.47 -1.89
N GLY A 238 -10.02 6.90 -0.64
CA GLY A 238 -11.02 6.64 0.40
C GLY A 238 -11.71 7.90 0.89
N THR A 239 -12.46 7.76 1.97
CA THR A 239 -12.99 8.87 2.75
C THR A 239 -12.15 9.05 4.00
N THR A 240 -11.97 10.31 4.40
CA THR A 240 -11.37 10.68 5.68
C THR A 240 -12.41 11.44 6.47
N THR A 241 -12.79 10.93 7.64
CA THR A 241 -13.73 11.58 8.54
C THR A 241 -13.06 11.90 9.86
N ARG A 242 -13.41 13.05 10.44
CA ARG A 242 -13.01 13.44 11.79
C ARG A 242 -14.16 13.15 12.74
N ILE A 243 -13.89 12.39 13.79
CA ILE A 243 -14.86 12.01 14.83
C ILE A 243 -14.22 12.37 16.18
N GLY A 244 -14.60 13.52 16.75
CA GLY A 244 -13.93 14.08 17.92
C GLY A 244 -12.44 14.30 17.65
N ASN A 245 -11.57 13.81 18.54
CA ASN A 245 -10.10 13.88 18.39
C ASN A 245 -9.51 12.74 17.54
N LYS A 246 -10.33 12.00 16.78
CA LYS A 246 -9.88 10.88 15.94
C LYS A 246 -10.11 11.18 14.47
N VAL A 247 -9.15 10.76 13.66
CA VAL A 247 -9.25 10.68 12.21
C VAL A 247 -9.48 9.24 11.82
N VAL A 248 -10.53 8.99 11.03
CA VAL A 248 -10.86 7.68 10.48
C VAL A 248 -10.71 7.74 8.97
N VAL A 249 -9.77 6.96 8.45
CA VAL A 249 -9.52 6.82 7.01
C VAL A 249 -10.10 5.48 6.56
N SER A 250 -11.09 5.52 5.68
CA SER A 250 -11.75 4.34 5.12
C SER A 250 -11.45 4.23 3.62
N ARG A 251 -10.77 3.17 3.20
CA ARG A 251 -10.36 2.98 1.80
C ARG A 251 -10.41 1.52 1.39
N LYS A 252 -10.24 1.27 0.09
CA LYS A 252 -10.24 -0.08 -0.48
C LYS A 252 -8.84 -0.44 -0.96
N VAL A 253 -8.41 -1.66 -0.66
CA VAL A 253 -7.14 -2.21 -1.17
C VAL A 253 -7.46 -3.36 -2.12
N LEU A 254 -6.94 -3.30 -3.34
CA LEU A 254 -7.07 -4.33 -4.35
C LEU A 254 -5.72 -5.01 -4.56
N ALA A 255 -5.64 -6.30 -4.22
CA ALA A 255 -4.53 -7.16 -4.53
C ALA A 255 -4.86 -8.05 -5.74
N ILE A 256 -3.96 -8.10 -6.72
CA ILE A 256 -4.14 -8.82 -7.96
C ILE A 256 -3.09 -9.92 -8.05
N TYR A 257 -3.56 -11.13 -8.25
CA TYR A 257 -2.77 -12.35 -8.38
C TYR A 257 -2.98 -12.92 -9.77
N ARG A 258 -1.93 -13.01 -10.58
CA ARG A 258 -1.98 -13.54 -11.94
C ARG A 258 -1.49 -14.99 -11.94
N ASN A 259 -1.77 -15.70 -13.04
CA ASN A 259 -1.30 -17.06 -13.28
C ASN A 259 -1.74 -18.04 -12.19
N VAL A 260 -2.97 -17.91 -11.70
CA VAL A 260 -3.56 -18.82 -10.72
C VAL A 260 -4.38 -19.86 -11.47
N CYS A 261 -3.98 -21.12 -11.41
CA CYS A 261 -4.64 -22.18 -12.17
C CYS A 261 -5.77 -22.82 -11.35
N PHE A 262 -6.97 -22.88 -11.91
CA PHE A 262 -8.09 -23.63 -11.35
C PHE A 262 -8.46 -24.78 -12.28
N SER A 263 -8.69 -25.99 -11.76
CA SER A 263 -8.96 -27.16 -12.62
C SER A 263 -10.20 -27.01 -13.51
N ASP A 264 -11.18 -26.20 -13.10
CA ASP A 264 -12.43 -25.97 -13.83
C ASP A 264 -12.41 -24.75 -14.77
N LYS A 265 -11.44 -23.83 -14.62
CA LYS A 265 -11.38 -22.56 -15.36
C LYS A 265 -10.03 -22.28 -16.05
N GLY A 266 -9.04 -23.14 -15.82
CA GLY A 266 -7.67 -22.95 -16.27
C GLY A 266 -6.99 -21.75 -15.60
N ASP A 267 -6.14 -21.05 -16.36
CA ASP A 267 -5.38 -19.92 -15.87
C ASP A 267 -6.24 -18.68 -15.66
N CYS A 268 -6.21 -18.18 -14.43
CA CYS A 268 -7.00 -17.06 -13.98
C CYS A 268 -6.15 -15.94 -13.38
N VAL A 269 -6.74 -14.75 -13.40
CA VAL A 269 -6.38 -13.63 -12.52
C VAL A 269 -7.36 -13.61 -11.35
N VAL A 270 -6.84 -13.73 -10.13
CA VAL A 270 -7.60 -13.57 -8.90
C VAL A 270 -7.48 -12.13 -8.40
N TYR A 271 -8.62 -11.55 -8.08
CA TYR A 271 -8.75 -10.23 -7.49
C TYR A 271 -9.20 -10.40 -6.05
N VAL A 272 -8.44 -9.84 -5.12
CA VAL A 272 -8.77 -9.77 -3.69
C VAL A 272 -8.98 -8.32 -3.33
N ARG A 273 -10.20 -7.98 -2.91
CA ARG A 273 -10.57 -6.65 -2.47
C ARG A 273 -10.78 -6.64 -0.96
N LEU A 274 -10.10 -5.71 -0.31
CA LEU A 274 -10.08 -5.54 1.13
C LEU A 274 -10.65 -4.17 1.51
N ASP A 275 -11.35 -4.15 2.64
CA ASP A 275 -11.82 -2.95 3.31
C ASP A 275 -10.84 -2.59 4.40
N GLU A 276 -10.20 -1.42 4.23
CA GLU A 276 -9.22 -0.91 5.17
C GLU A 276 -9.83 0.28 5.90
N GLN A 277 -9.86 0.20 7.23
CA GLN A 277 -10.16 1.30 8.12
C GLN A 277 -8.95 1.56 9.01
N ILE A 278 -8.45 2.79 9.00
CA ILE A 278 -7.33 3.21 9.83
C ILE A 278 -7.81 4.34 10.74
N THR A 279 -7.52 4.22 12.03
CA THR A 279 -7.87 5.22 13.03
C THR A 279 -6.61 5.73 13.71
N TYR A 280 -6.47 7.05 13.83
CA TYR A 280 -5.40 7.72 14.57
C TYR A 280 -5.88 9.06 15.15
N GLU A 281 -5.11 9.70 16.02
CA GLU A 281 -5.49 10.99 16.60
C GLU A 281 -5.22 12.16 15.65
N ASP A 282 -6.08 13.19 15.63
CA ASP A 282 -5.91 14.33 14.73
C ASP A 282 -4.64 15.14 15.03
N ASN A 283 -4.31 15.30 16.33
CA ASN A 283 -3.11 16.00 16.78
C ASN A 283 -1.85 15.12 16.84
N TRP A 284 -1.75 14.11 15.99
CA TRP A 284 -0.64 13.15 15.99
C TRP A 284 0.75 13.79 15.84
N LYS A 285 0.86 14.94 15.17
CA LYS A 285 2.13 15.68 14.99
C LYS A 285 2.66 16.28 16.30
N GLU A 286 1.79 16.55 17.26
CA GLU A 286 2.13 17.17 18.55
C GLU A 286 2.54 16.13 19.60
N LYS A 287 2.39 14.84 19.29
CA LYS A 287 2.65 13.76 20.25
C LYS A 287 4.00 13.12 20.00
N ALA A 288 4.70 12.82 21.08
CA ALA A 288 5.95 12.07 21.02
C ALA A 288 5.76 10.60 20.61
N LEU A 289 4.59 9.98 20.88
CA LEU A 289 4.33 8.55 20.69
C LEU A 289 2.95 8.30 20.04
N ILE A 290 2.91 7.97 18.75
CA ILE A 290 1.65 7.69 18.02
C ILE A 290 1.20 6.22 18.15
N ARG A 291 2.13 5.29 18.35
CA ARG A 291 1.90 3.84 18.16
C ARG A 291 0.75 3.28 18.98
N GLN A 292 0.53 3.76 20.19
CA GLN A 292 -0.54 3.26 21.07
C GLN A 292 -1.96 3.58 20.57
N LYS A 293 -2.09 4.49 19.60
CA LYS A 293 -3.39 5.01 19.14
C LYS A 293 -3.58 4.93 17.62
N LEU A 294 -2.64 4.31 16.91
CA LEU A 294 -2.78 3.97 15.50
C LEU A 294 -3.31 2.54 15.38
N CYS A 295 -4.53 2.40 14.86
CA CYS A 295 -5.18 1.11 14.63
C CYS A 295 -5.50 0.93 13.15
N GLN A 296 -5.25 -0.26 12.61
CA GLN A 296 -5.68 -0.67 11.27
C GLN A 296 -6.57 -1.90 11.39
N GLU A 297 -7.76 -1.81 10.83
CA GLU A 297 -8.61 -2.95 10.54
C GLU A 297 -8.60 -3.22 9.03
N LEU A 298 -8.24 -4.43 8.64
CA LEU A 298 -8.23 -4.86 7.25
C LEU A 298 -9.10 -6.10 7.09
N LYS A 299 -10.23 -5.96 6.39
CA LYS A 299 -11.26 -7.02 6.26
C LYS A 299 -11.36 -7.48 4.82
N LEU A 300 -11.49 -8.79 4.58
CA LEU A 300 -11.81 -9.28 3.24
C LEU A 300 -13.24 -8.85 2.86
N GLU A 301 -13.38 -8.08 1.78
CA GLU A 301 -14.68 -7.69 1.23
C GLU A 301 -15.11 -8.65 0.12
N SER A 302 -14.21 -8.94 -0.82
CA SER A 302 -14.48 -9.89 -1.90
C SER A 302 -13.21 -10.53 -2.44
N ILE A 303 -13.37 -11.74 -2.97
CA ILE A 303 -12.35 -12.46 -3.71
C ILE A 303 -13.03 -13.12 -4.91
N TYR A 304 -12.46 -13.01 -6.10
CA TYR A 304 -13.02 -13.61 -7.31
C TYR A 304 -11.96 -13.83 -8.37
N ARG A 305 -12.24 -14.74 -9.31
CA ARG A 305 -11.34 -15.12 -10.41
C ARG A 305 -11.93 -14.74 -11.77
N LYS A 306 -11.07 -14.26 -12.67
CA LYS A 306 -11.39 -14.04 -14.09
C LYS A 306 -10.41 -14.81 -14.94
N THR A 307 -10.86 -15.41 -16.03
CA THR A 307 -9.95 -16.08 -16.98
C THR A 307 -8.92 -15.07 -17.48
N SER A 308 -7.66 -15.48 -17.53
CA SER A 308 -6.62 -14.67 -18.17
C SER A 308 -7.00 -14.54 -19.65
N ARG A 309 -7.18 -13.30 -20.15
CA ARG A 309 -7.28 -13.09 -21.59
C ARG A 309 -5.93 -13.52 -22.19
N LYS A 310 -5.97 -14.42 -23.18
CA LYS A 310 -4.81 -14.68 -24.05
C LYS A 310 -4.44 -13.40 -24.77
#